data_AF-A0A6V7JGA0-F1
#
_entry.id   AF-A0A6V7JGA0-F1
#
_cell.length_a   1.000
_cell.length_b   1.000
_cell.length_c   1.000
_cell.angle_alpha   90.00
_cell.angle_beta   90.00
_cell.angle_gamma   90.00
#
_symmetry.space_group_name_H-M   'P 1'
#
loop_
_entity.id
_entity.type
_entity.pdbx_description
1 polymer ?
#
loop_
_entity_poly.entity_id
_entity_poly.type
_entity_poly.pdbx_seq_one_letter_code
_entity_poly.pdbx_strand_id
1 'polypeptide(L)'
;VDQEACEKIISAASPLKVTFHRAFDQVADPFIALDTIISLGFERILTSGLKSTALDGLEVIKGLIEKSQNRISIMPGSGIGPKNIEEIAIASRAQEFHASAKVRVEIVNKIDVGGGEGAVNVCSEEIVRQMVEIIKTL
;
A
#
# COMPACT_ATOMS: atom_id res chain seq x y z
N VAL A 1 1.78 -17.58 1.87
CA VAL A 1 3.08 -16.89 1.92
C VAL A 1 4.14 -17.96 1.76
N ASP A 2 4.99 -17.85 0.73
CA ASP A 2 6.11 -18.77 0.54
C ASP A 2 7.27 -18.32 1.44
N GLN A 3 7.49 -19.05 2.54
CA GLN A 3 8.46 -18.66 3.56
C GLN A 3 9.90 -18.78 3.05
N GLU A 4 10.23 -19.87 2.36
CA GLU A 4 11.58 -20.12 1.85
C GLU A 4 11.99 -19.06 0.81
N ALA A 5 11.09 -18.69 -0.09
CA ALA A 5 11.33 -17.62 -1.05
C ALA A 5 11.51 -16.26 -0.36
N CYS A 6 10.70 -15.97 0.66
CA CYS A 6 10.78 -14.72 1.41
C CYS A 6 12.10 -14.60 2.21
N GLU A 7 12.55 -15.67 2.86
CA GLU A 7 13.82 -15.69 3.61
C GLU A 7 15.01 -15.35 2.71
N LYS A 8 15.06 -15.90 1.49
CA LYS A 8 16.10 -15.59 0.50
C LYS A 8 16.09 -14.11 0.12
N ILE A 9 14.91 -13.52 -0.09
CA ILE A 9 14.75 -12.11 -0.44
C ILE A 9 15.19 -11.21 0.73
N ILE A 10 14.76 -11.52 1.96
CA ILE A 10 15.09 -10.75 3.15
C ILE A 10 16.60 -10.79 3.42
N SER A 11 17.20 -11.98 3.30
CA SER A 11 18.65 -12.15 3.45
C SER A 11 19.42 -11.32 2.41
N ALA A 12 19.01 -11.35 1.14
CA ALA A 12 19.64 -10.59 0.07
C ALA A 12 19.44 -9.07 0.20
N ALA A 13 18.33 -8.62 0.79
CA ALA A 13 18.02 -7.21 0.99
C ALA A 13 18.71 -6.61 2.22
N SER A 14 19.20 -7.43 3.16
CA SER A 14 19.82 -6.96 4.40
C SER A 14 20.98 -5.99 4.14
N PRO A 15 21.05 -4.83 4.84
CA PRO A 15 20.27 -4.43 6.02
C PRO A 15 19.02 -3.58 5.71
N LEU A 16 18.54 -3.57 4.47
CA LEU A 16 17.39 -2.74 4.07
C LEU A 16 16.09 -3.28 4.65
N LYS A 17 15.18 -2.35 4.98
CA LYS A 17 13.82 -2.67 5.42
C LYS A 17 12.98 -3.15 4.24
N VAL A 18 12.30 -4.28 4.40
CA VAL A 18 11.50 -4.89 3.32
C VAL A 18 10.00 -4.71 3.61
N THR A 19 9.23 -4.39 2.56
CA THR A 19 7.77 -4.31 2.61
C THR A 19 7.16 -5.47 1.84
N PHE A 20 6.25 -6.23 2.46
CA PHE A 20 5.45 -7.24 1.78
C PHE A 20 4.31 -6.54 1.02
N HIS A 21 4.37 -6.55 -0.30
CA HIS A 21 3.42 -5.84 -1.16
C HIS A 21 2.02 -6.50 -1.21
N ARG A 22 1.16 -6.04 -2.13
CA ARG A 22 -0.22 -6.49 -2.32
C ARG A 22 -0.44 -7.96 -2.71
N ALA A 23 0.59 -8.79 -2.87
CA ALA A 23 0.38 -10.23 -2.82
C ALA A 23 -0.29 -10.68 -1.50
N PHE A 24 -0.21 -9.86 -0.45
CA PHE A 24 -0.97 -10.04 0.78
C PHE A 24 -2.49 -10.09 0.53
N ASP A 25 -3.01 -9.31 -0.41
CA ASP A 25 -4.45 -9.28 -0.72
C ASP A 25 -4.96 -10.57 -1.36
N GLN A 26 -4.07 -11.51 -1.70
CA GLN A 26 -4.39 -12.80 -2.32
C GLN A 26 -4.26 -13.99 -1.35
N VAL A 27 -4.00 -13.74 -0.06
CA VAL A 27 -3.88 -14.81 0.94
C VAL A 27 -5.25 -15.36 1.32
N ALA A 28 -5.29 -16.65 1.69
CA ALA A 28 -6.53 -17.29 2.14
C ALA A 28 -6.98 -16.81 3.53
N ASP A 29 -6.04 -16.64 4.46
CA ASP A 29 -6.30 -16.11 5.80
C ASP A 29 -5.32 -14.96 6.10
N PRO A 30 -5.82 -13.71 6.23
CA PRO A 30 -4.97 -12.55 6.43
C PRO A 30 -4.29 -12.53 7.81
N PHE A 31 -4.89 -13.15 8.83
CA PHE A 31 -4.34 -13.14 10.19
C PHE A 31 -3.24 -14.18 10.38
N ILE A 32 -3.34 -15.35 9.72
CA ILE A 32 -2.25 -16.32 9.65
C ILE A 32 -1.09 -15.77 8.81
N ALA A 33 -1.40 -15.13 7.68
CA ALA A 33 -0.39 -14.49 6.84
C ALA A 33 0.35 -13.37 7.59
N LEU A 34 -0.37 -12.55 8.38
CA LEU A 34 0.21 -11.51 9.23
C LEU A 34 1.27 -12.09 10.18
N ASP A 35 0.92 -13.13 10.95
CA ASP A 35 1.85 -13.73 11.91
C ASP A 35 3.08 -14.33 11.22
N THR A 36 2.89 -14.95 10.05
CA THR A 36 3.99 -15.49 9.22
C THR A 36 4.93 -14.38 8.70
N ILE A 37 4.36 -13.26 8.24
CA ILE A 37 5.15 -12.16 7.69
C ILE A 37 5.92 -11.43 8.81
N ILE A 38 5.32 -11.31 10.00
CA ILE A 38 6.00 -10.79 11.20
C ILE A 38 7.18 -11.69 11.56
N SER A 39 7.00 -13.02 11.61
CA SER A 39 8.08 -13.93 11.99
C SER A 39 9.26 -13.93 11.02
N LEU A 40 9.00 -13.64 9.75
CA LEU A 40 10.03 -13.49 8.72
C LEU A 40 10.82 -12.17 8.83
N GLY A 41 10.34 -11.20 9.62
CA GLY A 41 11.04 -9.94 9.85
C GLY A 41 10.78 -8.84 8.82
N PHE A 42 9.63 -8.87 8.13
CA PHE A 42 9.21 -7.73 7.31
C PHE A 42 8.88 -6.52 8.19
N GLU A 43 9.21 -5.32 7.71
CA GLU A 43 8.92 -4.06 8.41
C GLU A 43 7.46 -3.63 8.20
N ARG A 44 6.89 -3.97 7.04
CA ARG A 44 5.62 -3.41 6.59
C ARG A 44 4.85 -4.37 5.69
N ILE A 45 3.52 -4.31 5.76
CA ILE A 45 2.59 -4.91 4.81
C ILE A 45 1.84 -3.81 4.07
N LEU A 46 1.87 -3.83 2.74
CA LEU A 46 1.01 -3.02 1.88
C LEU A 46 -0.22 -3.84 1.50
N THR A 47 -1.41 -3.37 1.86
CA THR A 47 -2.65 -4.12 1.70
C THR A 47 -3.84 -3.21 1.39
N SER A 48 -4.82 -3.75 0.67
CA SER A 48 -6.15 -3.17 0.48
C SER A 48 -7.22 -3.84 1.35
N GLY A 49 -6.81 -4.70 2.29
CA GLY A 49 -7.73 -5.46 3.14
C GLY A 49 -8.44 -6.58 2.38
N LEU A 50 -7.78 -7.17 1.39
CA LEU A 50 -8.32 -8.26 0.54
C LEU A 50 -9.54 -7.82 -0.29
N LYS A 51 -9.60 -6.53 -0.63
CA LYS A 51 -10.65 -5.92 -1.46
C LYS A 51 -10.05 -5.15 -2.64
N SER A 52 -10.92 -4.60 -3.50
CA SER A 52 -10.47 -3.79 -4.64
C SER A 52 -9.79 -2.49 -4.19
N THR A 53 -10.31 -1.85 -3.15
CA THR A 53 -9.78 -0.61 -2.58
C THR A 53 -9.56 -0.74 -1.06
N ALA A 54 -8.67 0.08 -0.51
CA ALA A 54 -8.44 0.14 0.93
C ALA A 54 -9.71 0.52 1.72
N LEU A 55 -10.56 1.37 1.14
CA LEU A 55 -11.82 1.79 1.77
C LEU A 55 -12.79 0.61 1.90
N ASP A 56 -12.90 -0.24 0.87
CA ASP A 56 -13.74 -1.44 0.94
C ASP A 56 -13.21 -2.48 1.94
N GLY A 57 -11.90 -2.53 2.15
CA GLY A 57 -11.21 -3.48 3.04
C GLY A 57 -10.92 -2.94 4.44
N LEU A 58 -11.52 -1.81 4.82
CA LEU A 58 -11.17 -1.05 6.02
C LEU A 58 -11.26 -1.86 7.32
N GLU A 59 -12.29 -2.70 7.46
CA GLU A 59 -12.47 -3.55 8.64
C GLU A 59 -11.35 -4.59 8.79
N VAL A 60 -10.90 -5.18 7.68
CA VAL A 60 -9.77 -6.13 7.69
C VAL A 60 -8.48 -5.40 8.05
N ILE A 61 -8.24 -4.22 7.46
CA ILE A 61 -7.07 -3.38 7.75
C ILE A 61 -7.02 -3.04 9.24
N LYS A 62 -8.15 -2.59 9.82
CA LYS A 62 -8.26 -2.29 11.24
C LYS A 62 -7.93 -3.50 12.11
N GLY A 63 -8.51 -4.66 11.81
CA GLY A 63 -8.21 -5.90 12.53
C GLY A 63 -6.74 -6.32 12.43
N LEU A 64 -6.09 -6.08 11.28
CA LEU A 64 -4.65 -6.34 11.10
C LEU A 64 -3.80 -5.40 11.96
N ILE A 65 -4.15 -4.12 12.04
CA ILE A 65 -3.46 -3.13 12.89
C ILE A 65 -3.60 -3.50 14.37
N GLU A 66 -4.81 -3.85 14.80
CA GLU A 66 -5.07 -4.26 16.19
C GLU A 66 -4.28 -5.54 16.55
N LYS A 67 -4.28 -6.55 15.67
CA LYS A 67 -3.55 -7.80 15.89
C LYS A 67 -2.04 -7.62 15.76
N SER A 68 -1.54 -6.69 14.94
CA SER A 68 -0.10 -6.51 14.74
C SER A 68 0.58 -6.00 16.03
N GLN A 69 -0.14 -5.27 16.89
CA GLN A 69 0.38 -4.74 18.16
C GLN A 69 1.72 -4.00 17.97
N ASN A 70 1.83 -3.19 16.90
CA ASN A 70 3.03 -2.45 16.52
C ASN A 70 4.27 -3.30 16.19
N ARG A 71 4.13 -4.63 16.02
CA ARG A 71 5.21 -5.52 15.58
C ARG A 71 5.58 -5.35 14.10
N ILE A 72 4.64 -4.83 13.31
CA ILE A 72 4.79 -4.55 11.88
C ILE A 72 3.86 -3.40 11.48
N SER A 73 4.30 -2.57 10.54
CA SER A 73 3.48 -1.49 9.99
C SER A 73 2.46 -2.04 8.98
N ILE A 74 1.19 -1.70 9.15
CA ILE A 74 0.15 -2.00 8.16
C ILE A 74 -0.12 -0.71 7.38
N MET A 75 0.22 -0.72 6.09
CA MET A 75 0.09 0.42 5.19
C MET A 75 -1.08 0.18 4.23
N PRO A 76 -2.24 0.84 4.44
CA PRO A 76 -3.34 0.79 3.50
C PRO A 76 -2.90 1.30 2.13
N GLY A 77 -3.39 0.66 1.07
CA GLY A 77 -3.19 1.12 -0.31
C GLY A 77 -4.24 0.58 -1.25
N SER A 78 -4.21 1.05 -2.51
CA SER A 78 -5.25 0.91 -3.53
C SER A 78 -6.42 1.88 -3.35
N GLY A 79 -6.55 2.83 -4.29
CA GLY A 79 -7.67 3.78 -4.34
C GLY A 79 -7.62 4.93 -3.33
N ILE A 80 -6.51 5.13 -2.62
CA ILE A 80 -6.37 6.21 -1.64
C ILE A 80 -6.06 7.54 -2.34
N GLY A 81 -6.77 8.60 -1.93
CA GLY A 81 -6.61 9.97 -2.43
C GLY A 81 -7.21 11.00 -1.45
N PRO A 82 -7.20 12.30 -1.83
CA PRO A 82 -7.66 13.38 -0.95
C PRO A 82 -9.10 13.20 -0.41
N LYS A 83 -9.96 12.53 -1.18
CA LYS A 83 -11.38 12.35 -0.80
C LYS A 83 -11.64 11.31 0.28
N ASN A 84 -10.72 10.39 0.52
CA ASN A 84 -10.95 9.24 1.42
C ASN A 84 -9.81 8.98 2.41
N ILE A 85 -8.66 9.63 2.26
CA ILE A 85 -7.51 9.40 3.14
C ILE A 85 -7.82 9.70 4.60
N GLU A 86 -8.61 10.75 4.88
CA GLU A 86 -9.04 11.10 6.24
C GLU A 86 -9.87 9.99 6.88
N GLU A 87 -10.92 9.53 6.19
CA GLU A 87 -11.79 8.45 6.67
C GLU A 87 -11.00 7.17 6.94
N ILE A 88 -10.13 6.78 6.00
CA ILE A 88 -9.28 5.60 6.14
C ILE A 88 -8.34 5.77 7.34
N ALA A 89 -7.72 6.93 7.52
CA ALA A 89 -6.80 7.19 8.62
C ALA A 89 -7.51 7.11 9.99
N ILE A 90 -8.65 7.78 10.14
CA ILE A 90 -9.41 7.80 11.39
C ILE A 90 -9.92 6.40 11.75
N ALA A 91 -10.52 5.69 10.79
CA ALA A 91 -11.16 4.41 11.04
C ALA A 91 -10.16 3.27 11.26
N SER A 92 -9.07 3.23 10.48
CA SER A 92 -8.07 2.16 10.59
C SER A 92 -6.99 2.45 11.65
N ARG A 93 -6.76 3.72 11.98
CA ARG A 93 -5.63 4.21 12.79
C ARG A 93 -4.24 3.90 12.20
N ALA A 94 -4.17 3.63 10.89
CA ALA A 94 -2.92 3.44 10.19
C ALA A 94 -2.02 4.69 10.29
N GLN A 95 -0.71 4.47 10.36
CA GLN A 95 0.29 5.54 10.46
C GLN A 95 1.00 5.80 9.12
N GLU A 96 0.82 4.90 8.15
CA GLU A 96 1.47 4.95 6.85
C GLU A 96 0.45 4.64 5.77
N PHE A 97 0.53 5.33 4.63
CA PHE A 97 -0.44 5.17 3.53
C PHE A 97 0.29 5.11 2.19
N HIS A 98 -0.24 4.31 1.27
CA HIS A 98 0.28 4.19 -0.09
C HIS A 98 -0.76 4.67 -1.11
N ALA A 99 -0.37 5.67 -1.91
CA ALA A 99 -1.21 6.22 -2.97
C ALA A 99 -0.38 6.45 -4.24
N SER A 100 -1.02 6.26 -5.40
CA SER A 100 -0.38 6.58 -6.68
C SER A 100 -0.31 8.08 -6.95
N ALA A 101 -1.25 8.86 -6.38
CA ALA A 101 -1.40 10.31 -6.56
C ALA A 101 -1.22 10.80 -8.02
N LYS A 102 -1.65 9.98 -8.99
CA LYS A 102 -1.32 10.18 -10.41
C LYS A 102 -2.42 10.92 -11.15
N VAL A 103 -2.01 11.73 -12.12
CA VAL A 103 -2.85 12.36 -13.14
C VAL A 103 -2.43 11.87 -14.52
N ARG A 104 -3.39 11.80 -15.45
CA ARG A 104 -3.11 11.51 -16.86
C ARG A 104 -2.76 12.82 -17.56
N VAL A 105 -1.57 12.87 -18.17
CA VAL A 105 -1.06 14.01 -18.92
C VAL A 105 -0.92 13.59 -20.37
N GLU A 106 -1.59 14.32 -21.27
CA GLU A 106 -1.46 14.09 -22.70
C GLU A 106 -0.07 14.55 -23.19
N ILE A 107 0.57 13.73 -24.02
CA ILE A 107 1.86 13.93 -24.66
C ILE A 107 1.73 13.68 -26.17
N VAL A 108 2.46 14.48 -26.95
CA VAL A 108 2.51 14.30 -28.39
C VAL A 108 3.64 13.35 -28.72
N ASN A 109 3.30 12.08 -29.00
CA ASN A 109 4.24 11.12 -29.54
C ASN A 109 4.34 11.32 -31.06
N LYS A 110 5.55 11.52 -31.59
CA LYS A 110 5.78 11.56 -33.04
C LYS A 110 5.62 10.18 -33.69
N ILE A 111 5.87 9.10 -32.95
CA ILE A 111 5.79 7.70 -33.39
C ILE A 111 5.26 6.88 -32.20
N ASP A 112 4.27 6.03 -32.42
CA ASP A 112 3.80 5.06 -31.41
C ASP A 112 4.64 3.79 -31.48
N VAL A 113 5.24 3.41 -30.34
CA VAL A 113 6.09 2.22 -30.18
C VAL A 113 5.39 1.11 -29.37
N GLY A 114 4.05 1.14 -29.31
CA GLY A 114 3.25 0.17 -28.56
C GLY A 114 2.91 0.63 -27.15
N GLY A 115 2.92 1.95 -26.90
CA GLY A 115 2.60 2.55 -25.60
C GLY A 115 1.13 2.91 -25.41
N GLY A 116 0.33 2.84 -26.48
CA GLY A 116 -1.05 3.35 -26.49
C GLY A 116 -1.09 4.88 -26.61
N GLU A 117 -2.31 5.41 -26.80
CA GLU A 117 -2.56 6.82 -27.12
C GLU A 117 -1.90 7.78 -26.13
N GLY A 118 -0.93 8.54 -26.64
CA GLY A 118 -0.71 9.97 -26.38
C GLY A 118 -0.74 10.46 -24.95
N ALA A 119 -0.59 9.63 -23.91
CA ALA A 119 -0.74 10.07 -22.54
C ALA A 119 0.13 9.26 -21.58
N VAL A 120 0.64 9.94 -20.56
CA VAL A 120 1.44 9.35 -19.49
C VAL A 120 0.79 9.61 -18.13
N ASN A 121 1.01 8.70 -17.20
CA ASN A 121 0.65 8.92 -15.81
C ASN A 121 1.82 9.60 -15.10
N VAL A 122 1.56 10.75 -14.49
CA VAL A 122 2.55 11.51 -13.72
C VAL A 122 2.03 11.67 -12.29
N CYS A 123 2.92 11.52 -11.31
CA CYS A 123 2.59 11.82 -9.92
C CYS A 123 2.34 13.33 -9.78
N SER A 124 1.16 13.72 -9.31
CA SER A 124 0.77 15.12 -9.15
C SER A 124 1.24 15.64 -7.80
N GLU A 125 2.09 16.67 -7.82
CA GLU A 125 2.52 17.38 -6.62
C GLU A 125 1.33 17.95 -5.85
N GLU A 126 0.32 18.49 -6.54
CA GLU A 126 -0.88 19.06 -5.93
C GLU A 126 -1.67 18.00 -5.14
N ILE A 127 -1.89 16.82 -5.73
CA ILE A 127 -2.61 15.73 -5.05
C ILE A 127 -1.82 15.26 -3.83
N VAL A 128 -0.49 15.09 -3.96
CA VAL A 128 0.36 14.72 -2.83
C VAL A 128 0.28 15.76 -1.72
N ARG A 129 0.38 17.04 -2.05
CA ARG A 129 0.30 18.16 -1.09
C ARG A 129 -1.03 18.14 -0.33
N GLN A 130 -2.15 18.01 -1.03
CA GLN A 130 -3.49 17.94 -0.41
C GLN A 130 -3.57 16.76 0.58
N MET A 131 -3.11 15.57 0.18
CA MET A 131 -3.13 14.38 1.05
C MET A 131 -2.26 14.57 2.30
N VAL A 132 -1.08 15.17 2.15
CA VAL A 132 -0.18 15.46 3.27
C VAL A 132 -0.79 16.49 4.22
N GLU A 133 -1.45 17.52 3.69
CA GLU A 133 -2.13 18.54 4.50
C GLU A 133 -3.28 17.94 5.31
N ILE A 134 -4.10 17.08 4.71
CA ILE A 134 -5.17 16.35 5.41
C ILE A 134 -4.59 15.51 6.55
N ILE A 135 -3.58 14.67 6.29
CA ILE A 135 -2.98 13.82 7.32
C ILE A 135 -2.33 14.63 8.45
N LYS A 136 -1.71 15.78 8.16
CA LYS A 136 -1.10 16.64 9.19
C LYS A 136 -2.11 17.28 10.15
N THR A 137 -3.39 17.29 9.79
CA THR A 137 -4.47 17.88 10.60
C THR A 137 -5.15 16.87 11.52
N LEU A 138 -4.80 15.59 11.41
CA LEU A 138 -5.31 14.49 12.25
C LEU A 138 -4.41 14.24 13.46
#